data_AF-A0A6C2DUZ5-F1
#
_entry.id   AF-A0A6C2DUZ5-F1
#
_cell.length_a   1.000
_cell.length_b   1.000
_cell.length_c   1.000
_cell.angle_alpha   90.00
_cell.angle_beta   90.00
_cell.angle_gamma   90.00
#
_symmetry.space_group_name_H-M   'P 1'
#
loop_
_entity.id
_entity.type
_entity.pdbx_description
1 polymer ?
#
loop_
_entity_poly.entity_id
_entity_poly.type
_entity_poly.pdbx_seq_one_letter_code
_entity_poly.pdbx_strand_id
1 'polypeptide(L)'
;MIAEDLRAGGDYSNQDLSNLDLSYRNLEGVNLDGATLENTNLRRANLTGASLIGAKLLNVRLGGTRLYGANLSQAQLSGNWMKSANLENADCRNADFSKVTLTGANLRRANFCNAILNEALLNRADLQEADLHNAKMKNVNLRNAVLIKGNLSGANLTKANLNAADLSEANLQSAIFQFASLNGAKLVNANLDSANLKFAELYAANLGFASLRGATLASAKLIRVQLRCSDLSEANLNNINLSGADLNRCNLKKVNLSNAHLDSADFHSSDLSDTNLCNSDLCRANLIYANLYKADLSNARIIGANLSFANLTQTKLIGTNLTGSKLILANLQEASLPNAQLIRVSMGDANLRNCNLSHADLSRVYLSNADMSYVNLTSAELHGANLLRVDLNNANLNHAGMSRTFLTSVDFTEANLSYVDLRSSELTEVNWDRAVLSSALLGGSIGLSPDEEKNLIAIGATRVASSVYQDKEEENRRKLEGFRANFEERILDVMDVIRQLQANILLLEESVEELINVDKLDDSQSLLAFIKLARDIHAKYTQKVENHKLEVIENLDSGKMYDWIEADFKQEYDDTHQGIMDVDRFARVVQTVWKGISRFIPLAT
;
A
#
# COMPACT_ATOMS: atom_id res chain seq x y z
N MET A 1 -24.88 -21.00 60.75
CA MET A 1 -23.63 -20.35 61.20
C MET A 1 -23.84 -18.85 61.20
N ILE A 2 -23.29 -18.10 62.15
CA ILE A 2 -23.37 -16.63 62.16
C ILE A 2 -22.05 -16.03 61.65
N ALA A 3 -22.08 -14.76 61.22
CA ALA A 3 -20.91 -14.09 60.65
C ALA A 3 -19.69 -14.11 61.58
N GLU A 4 -19.91 -14.08 62.90
CA GLU A 4 -18.87 -14.07 63.93
C GLU A 4 -18.07 -15.37 64.03
N ASP A 5 -18.64 -16.48 63.56
CA ASP A 5 -18.01 -17.79 63.59
C ASP A 5 -16.91 -17.93 62.52
N LEU A 6 -16.94 -17.10 61.47
CA LEU A 6 -15.98 -17.17 60.37
C LEU A 6 -14.65 -16.50 60.72
N ARG A 7 -13.55 -17.25 60.60
CA ARG A 7 -12.19 -16.80 60.86
C ARG A 7 -11.26 -17.11 59.69
N ALA A 8 -10.15 -16.37 59.60
CA ALA A 8 -9.07 -16.65 58.67
C ALA A 8 -8.55 -18.10 58.83
N GLY A 9 -8.27 -18.75 57.70
CA GLY A 9 -7.83 -20.15 57.64
C GLY A 9 -8.87 -21.20 58.03
N GLY A 10 -10.11 -20.80 58.36
CA GLY A 10 -11.18 -21.73 58.72
C GLY A 10 -11.67 -22.55 57.52
N ASP A 11 -12.20 -23.75 57.78
CA ASP A 11 -12.85 -24.59 56.78
C ASP A 11 -14.37 -24.52 56.92
N TYR A 12 -15.01 -23.97 55.89
CA TYR A 12 -16.45 -23.84 55.76
C TYR A 12 -16.91 -24.39 54.40
N SER A 13 -16.19 -25.38 53.87
CA SER A 13 -16.55 -26.05 52.63
C SER A 13 -17.97 -26.66 52.71
N ASN A 14 -18.71 -26.55 51.61
CA ASN A 14 -20.09 -27.02 51.45
C ASN A 14 -21.11 -26.44 52.44
N GLN A 15 -20.76 -25.41 53.22
CA GLN A 15 -21.67 -24.76 54.15
C GLN A 15 -22.62 -23.81 53.44
N ASP A 16 -23.81 -23.62 54.03
CA ASP A 16 -24.71 -22.53 53.66
C ASP A 16 -24.38 -21.28 54.49
N LEU A 17 -23.88 -20.27 53.79
CA LEU A 17 -23.43 -18.97 54.28
C LEU A 17 -24.28 -17.83 53.74
N SER A 18 -25.46 -18.17 53.22
CA SER A 18 -26.34 -17.21 52.56
C SER A 18 -26.80 -16.12 53.51
N ASN A 19 -26.99 -14.91 52.97
CA ASN A 19 -27.50 -13.72 53.66
C ASN A 19 -26.61 -13.19 54.80
N LEU A 20 -25.39 -13.69 54.95
CA LEU A 20 -24.46 -13.17 55.96
C LEU A 20 -23.89 -11.80 55.57
N ASP A 21 -23.66 -10.93 56.56
CA ASP A 21 -22.81 -9.75 56.38
C ASP A 21 -21.38 -10.07 56.83
N LEU A 22 -20.52 -10.25 55.84
CA LEU A 22 -19.09 -10.52 55.99
C LEU A 22 -18.26 -9.33 55.49
N SER A 23 -18.88 -8.15 55.34
CA SER A 23 -18.16 -6.98 54.86
C SER A 23 -17.03 -6.60 55.80
N TYR A 24 -15.91 -6.15 55.21
CA TYR A 24 -14.67 -5.79 55.93
C TYR A 24 -14.01 -6.91 56.75
N ARG A 25 -14.53 -8.14 56.76
CA ARG A 25 -13.95 -9.23 57.55
C ARG A 25 -12.61 -9.69 57.00
N ASN A 26 -11.77 -10.18 57.90
CA ASN A 26 -10.57 -10.91 57.54
C ASN A 26 -10.88 -12.41 57.41
N LEU A 27 -10.90 -12.89 56.18
CA LEU A 27 -11.16 -14.28 55.78
C LEU A 27 -9.99 -14.80 54.94
N GLU A 28 -8.77 -14.35 55.24
CA GLU A 28 -7.56 -14.79 54.56
C GLU A 28 -7.38 -16.31 54.67
N GLY A 29 -7.06 -16.97 53.56
CA GLY A 29 -6.81 -18.41 53.49
C GLY A 29 -8.00 -19.30 53.84
N VAL A 30 -9.22 -18.75 53.94
CA VAL A 30 -10.42 -19.53 54.26
C VAL A 30 -10.73 -20.57 53.17
N ASN A 31 -11.21 -21.74 53.55
CA ASN A 31 -11.78 -22.72 52.62
C ASN A 31 -13.31 -22.57 52.55
N LEU A 32 -13.81 -22.20 51.38
CA LEU A 32 -15.21 -22.01 51.02
C LEU A 32 -15.60 -22.89 49.82
N ASP A 33 -14.85 -23.97 49.57
CA ASP A 33 -15.10 -24.86 48.45
C ASP A 33 -16.53 -25.42 48.49
N GLY A 34 -17.27 -25.29 47.38
CA GLY A 34 -18.67 -25.71 47.28
C GLY A 34 -19.65 -24.96 48.18
N ALA A 35 -19.21 -23.95 48.94
CA ALA A 35 -20.07 -23.20 49.85
C ALA A 35 -21.13 -22.39 49.08
N THR A 36 -22.29 -22.20 49.71
CA THR A 36 -23.39 -21.38 49.18
C THR A 36 -23.35 -20.01 49.85
N LEU A 37 -23.09 -18.95 49.09
CA LEU A 37 -22.90 -17.57 49.57
C LEU A 37 -24.01 -16.65 49.08
N GLU A 38 -25.22 -17.16 48.83
CA GLU A 38 -26.26 -16.38 48.15
C GLU A 38 -26.65 -15.13 48.94
N ASN A 39 -26.73 -13.99 48.27
CA ASN A 39 -27.05 -12.68 48.86
C ASN A 39 -26.09 -12.21 49.96
N THR A 40 -24.93 -12.86 50.11
CA THR A 40 -23.93 -12.49 51.13
C THR A 40 -23.25 -11.17 50.79
N ASN A 41 -23.00 -10.34 51.81
CA ASN A 41 -22.24 -9.11 51.67
C ASN A 41 -20.77 -9.37 51.99
N LEU A 42 -19.90 -9.39 50.98
CA LEU A 42 -18.46 -9.54 51.13
C LEU A 42 -17.71 -8.24 50.83
N ARG A 43 -18.39 -7.10 50.77
CA ARG A 43 -17.78 -5.83 50.35
C ARG A 43 -16.54 -5.52 51.18
N ARG A 44 -15.41 -5.27 50.52
CA ARG A 44 -14.10 -4.98 51.15
C ARG A 44 -13.59 -6.06 52.12
N ALA A 45 -14.12 -7.28 52.09
CA ALA A 45 -13.54 -8.40 52.82
C ALA A 45 -12.15 -8.77 52.28
N ASN A 46 -11.30 -9.31 53.15
CA ASN A 46 -10.03 -9.90 52.80
C ASN A 46 -10.19 -11.41 52.59
N LEU A 47 -10.13 -11.86 51.34
CA LEU A 47 -10.17 -13.25 50.90
C LEU A 47 -8.86 -13.64 50.21
N THR A 48 -7.75 -12.98 50.54
CA THR A 48 -6.42 -13.31 50.02
C THR A 48 -6.13 -14.78 50.27
N GLY A 49 -5.71 -15.51 49.23
CA GLY A 49 -5.40 -16.94 49.29
C GLY A 49 -6.57 -17.87 49.65
N ALA A 50 -7.81 -17.37 49.69
CA ALA A 50 -8.96 -18.19 49.99
C ALA A 50 -9.25 -19.21 48.86
N SER A 51 -9.78 -20.36 49.23
CA SER A 51 -10.31 -21.35 48.28
C SER A 51 -11.83 -21.20 48.20
N LEU A 52 -12.35 -21.03 46.99
CA LEU A 52 -13.78 -20.88 46.66
C LEU A 52 -14.13 -21.80 45.49
N ILE A 53 -13.49 -22.97 45.40
CA ILE A 53 -13.65 -23.88 44.26
C ILE A 53 -15.10 -24.33 44.17
N GLY A 54 -15.75 -24.11 43.03
CA GLY A 54 -17.15 -24.51 42.83
C GLY A 54 -18.16 -23.79 43.75
N ALA A 55 -17.76 -22.74 44.47
CA ALA A 55 -18.65 -21.99 45.35
C ALA A 55 -19.78 -21.31 44.55
N LYS A 56 -20.96 -21.19 45.18
CA LYS A 56 -22.14 -20.57 44.57
C LYS A 56 -22.31 -19.15 45.10
N LEU A 57 -22.03 -18.16 44.26
CA LEU A 57 -22.06 -16.75 44.61
C LEU A 57 -23.18 -16.00 43.87
N LEU A 58 -24.44 -16.39 44.06
CA LEU A 58 -25.56 -15.64 43.48
C LEU A 58 -25.81 -14.33 44.26
N ASN A 59 -25.89 -13.19 43.55
CA ASN A 59 -26.22 -11.88 44.13
C ASN A 59 -25.29 -11.42 45.27
N VAL A 60 -24.00 -11.77 45.21
CA VAL A 60 -23.00 -11.43 46.23
C VAL A 60 -22.40 -10.05 45.96
N ARG A 61 -22.33 -9.23 47.01
CA ARG A 61 -21.66 -7.93 46.94
C ARG A 61 -20.17 -8.09 47.21
N LEU A 62 -19.36 -8.03 46.16
CA LEU A 62 -17.91 -8.24 46.18
C LEU A 62 -17.13 -6.95 45.87
N GLY A 63 -17.77 -5.78 45.94
CA GLY A 63 -17.12 -4.51 45.62
C GLY A 63 -15.88 -4.25 46.48
N GLY A 64 -14.73 -4.06 45.83
CA GLY A 64 -13.44 -3.80 46.49
C GLY A 64 -12.92 -4.93 47.39
N THR A 65 -13.35 -6.18 47.18
CA THR A 65 -12.75 -7.35 47.87
C THR A 65 -11.29 -7.53 47.49
N ARG A 66 -10.51 -8.09 48.42
CA ARG A 66 -9.16 -8.58 48.15
C ARG A 66 -9.23 -10.08 47.95
N LEU A 67 -8.98 -10.52 46.72
CA LEU A 67 -8.98 -11.91 46.26
C LEU A 67 -7.59 -12.26 45.69
N TYR A 68 -6.54 -11.60 46.17
CA TYR A 68 -5.17 -11.84 45.71
C TYR A 68 -4.82 -13.32 45.91
N GLY A 69 -4.43 -14.01 44.84
CA GLY A 69 -4.08 -15.43 44.87
C GLY A 69 -5.21 -16.37 45.29
N ALA A 70 -6.48 -15.92 45.31
CA ALA A 70 -7.60 -16.78 45.67
C ALA A 70 -7.90 -17.80 44.56
N ASN A 71 -8.38 -18.98 44.93
CA ASN A 71 -8.83 -20.00 43.98
C ASN A 71 -10.34 -19.94 43.82
N LEU A 72 -10.80 -19.37 42.72
CA LEU A 72 -12.19 -19.26 42.30
C LEU A 72 -12.52 -20.26 41.18
N SER A 73 -11.70 -21.30 40.96
CA SER A 73 -11.93 -22.24 39.87
C SER A 73 -13.32 -22.89 39.97
N GLN A 74 -14.03 -22.97 38.85
CA GLN A 74 -15.41 -23.46 38.76
C GLN A 74 -16.46 -22.69 39.60
N ALA A 75 -16.11 -21.56 40.22
CA ALA A 75 -17.06 -20.77 41.01
C ALA A 75 -18.15 -20.15 40.12
N GLN A 76 -19.35 -19.99 40.69
CA GLN A 76 -20.50 -19.40 40.01
C GLN A 76 -20.69 -17.95 40.47
N LEU A 77 -20.19 -17.00 39.68
CA LEU A 77 -20.11 -15.56 40.01
C LEU A 77 -21.02 -14.68 39.12
N SER A 78 -21.90 -15.31 38.35
CA SER A 78 -22.72 -14.64 37.35
C SER A 78 -23.50 -13.46 37.93
N GLY A 79 -23.41 -12.30 37.27
CA GLY A 79 -24.14 -11.07 37.64
C GLY A 79 -23.59 -10.32 38.86
N ASN A 80 -22.51 -10.76 39.48
CA ASN A 80 -22.01 -10.11 40.71
C ASN A 80 -21.39 -8.74 40.48
N TRP A 81 -21.42 -7.92 41.53
CA TRP A 81 -20.75 -6.63 41.53
C TRP A 81 -19.37 -6.71 42.19
N MET A 82 -18.33 -6.67 41.37
CA MET A 82 -16.91 -6.80 41.75
C MET A 82 -16.10 -5.57 41.34
N LYS A 83 -16.72 -4.38 41.31
CA LYS A 83 -16.04 -3.13 40.91
C LYS A 83 -14.81 -2.89 41.79
N SER A 84 -13.67 -2.62 41.15
CA SER A 84 -12.39 -2.37 41.81
C SER A 84 -11.93 -3.47 42.78
N ALA A 85 -12.39 -4.72 42.60
CA ALA A 85 -11.84 -5.86 43.31
C ALA A 85 -10.39 -6.14 42.87
N ASN A 86 -9.60 -6.73 43.77
CA ASN A 86 -8.25 -7.17 43.46
C ASN A 86 -8.22 -8.70 43.33
N LEU A 87 -8.11 -9.22 42.11
CA LEU A 87 -7.96 -10.64 41.79
C LEU A 87 -6.57 -10.94 41.21
N GLU A 88 -5.57 -10.13 41.52
CA GLU A 88 -4.22 -10.39 41.05
C GLU A 88 -3.75 -11.79 41.48
N ASN A 89 -3.17 -12.54 40.53
CA ASN A 89 -2.78 -13.95 40.67
C ASN A 89 -3.91 -14.94 41.04
N ALA A 90 -5.19 -14.55 40.97
CA ALA A 90 -6.29 -15.46 41.28
C ALA A 90 -6.44 -16.57 40.22
N ASP A 91 -6.83 -17.78 40.64
CA ASP A 91 -7.21 -18.87 39.74
C ASP A 91 -8.72 -18.86 39.51
N CYS A 92 -9.14 -18.44 38.33
CA CYS A 92 -10.53 -18.33 37.89
C CYS A 92 -10.89 -19.36 36.81
N ARG A 93 -10.13 -20.45 36.68
CA ARG A 93 -10.33 -21.43 35.60
C ARG A 93 -11.72 -22.04 35.62
N ASN A 94 -12.35 -22.11 34.45
CA ASN A 94 -13.70 -22.67 34.26
C ASN A 94 -14.81 -21.99 35.11
N ALA A 95 -14.54 -20.84 35.73
CA ALA A 95 -15.53 -20.12 36.51
C ALA A 95 -16.55 -19.39 35.62
N ASP A 96 -17.75 -19.16 36.14
CA ASP A 96 -18.78 -18.38 35.47
C ASP A 96 -18.82 -16.94 36.00
N PHE A 97 -18.21 -16.04 35.25
CA PHE A 97 -18.21 -14.58 35.42
C PHE A 97 -19.18 -13.89 34.45
N SER A 98 -20.17 -14.59 33.89
CA SER A 98 -21.13 -13.99 32.96
C SER A 98 -21.80 -12.77 33.60
N LYS A 99 -21.91 -11.65 32.86
CA LYS A 99 -22.56 -10.41 33.32
C LYS A 99 -21.96 -9.80 34.61
N VAL A 100 -20.79 -10.24 35.06
CA VAL A 100 -20.12 -9.66 36.22
C VAL A 100 -19.70 -8.21 35.94
N THR A 101 -19.67 -7.37 36.96
CA THR A 101 -19.08 -6.03 36.86
C THR A 101 -17.70 -6.00 37.51
N LEU A 102 -16.64 -5.95 36.70
CA LEU A 102 -15.22 -5.88 37.09
C LEU A 102 -14.57 -4.56 36.65
N THR A 103 -15.35 -3.48 36.53
CA THR A 103 -14.85 -2.18 36.09
C THR A 103 -13.75 -1.67 37.02
N GLY A 104 -12.58 -1.36 36.43
CA GLY A 104 -11.40 -0.91 37.18
C GLY A 104 -10.83 -1.93 38.16
N ALA A 105 -11.12 -3.23 38.00
CA ALA A 105 -10.53 -4.28 38.82
C ALA A 105 -9.04 -4.51 38.47
N ASN A 106 -8.26 -4.92 39.46
CA ASN A 106 -6.92 -5.47 39.24
C ASN A 106 -7.05 -6.97 38.99
N LEU A 107 -6.73 -7.41 37.78
CA LEU A 107 -6.81 -8.79 37.30
C LEU A 107 -5.45 -9.26 36.76
N ARG A 108 -4.36 -8.57 37.13
CA ARG A 108 -3.02 -8.89 36.65
C ARG A 108 -2.68 -10.34 36.96
N ARG A 109 -2.15 -11.08 35.98
CA ARG A 109 -1.73 -12.49 36.13
C ARG A 109 -2.83 -13.45 36.62
N ALA A 110 -4.10 -13.03 36.59
CA ALA A 110 -5.21 -13.92 36.92
C ALA A 110 -5.40 -14.98 35.83
N ASN A 111 -5.76 -16.20 36.23
CA ASN A 111 -5.98 -17.31 35.32
C ASN A 111 -7.47 -17.51 35.04
N PHE A 112 -7.95 -17.01 33.91
CA PHE A 112 -9.29 -17.17 33.38
C PHE A 112 -9.39 -18.26 32.28
N CYS A 113 -8.48 -19.24 32.22
CA CYS A 113 -8.56 -20.28 31.18
C CYS A 113 -9.93 -20.97 31.19
N ASN A 114 -10.54 -21.04 30.02
CA ASN A 114 -11.88 -21.60 29.79
C ASN A 114 -13.02 -20.94 30.61
N ALA A 115 -12.78 -19.80 31.27
CA ALA A 115 -13.80 -19.10 32.03
C ALA A 115 -14.89 -18.52 31.12
N ILE A 116 -16.08 -18.32 31.69
CA ILE A 116 -17.22 -17.70 30.99
C ILE A 116 -17.32 -16.25 31.46
N LEU A 117 -17.05 -15.31 30.56
CA LEU A 117 -17.06 -13.85 30.79
C LEU A 117 -18.03 -13.15 29.83
N ASN A 118 -19.02 -13.88 29.30
CA ASN A 118 -20.00 -13.32 28.37
C ASN A 118 -20.72 -12.14 29.03
N GLU A 119 -20.82 -11.02 28.32
CA GLU A 119 -21.45 -9.78 28.78
C GLU A 119 -20.82 -9.16 30.04
N ALA A 120 -19.62 -9.58 30.45
CA ALA A 120 -18.93 -9.00 31.59
C ALA A 120 -18.48 -7.54 31.31
N LEU A 121 -18.50 -6.70 32.35
CA LEU A 121 -18.09 -5.30 32.29
C LEU A 121 -16.69 -5.10 32.89
N LEU A 122 -15.68 -5.15 32.02
CA LEU A 122 -14.24 -5.04 32.33
C LEU A 122 -13.63 -3.68 31.91
N ASN A 123 -14.47 -2.65 31.72
CA ASN A 123 -14.00 -1.31 31.39
C ASN A 123 -12.88 -0.86 32.35
N ARG A 124 -11.76 -0.39 31.82
CA ARG A 124 -10.60 0.10 32.59
C ARG A 124 -9.98 -0.93 33.55
N ALA A 125 -10.26 -2.22 33.40
CA ALA A 125 -9.61 -3.25 34.21
C ALA A 125 -8.15 -3.44 33.77
N ASP A 126 -7.29 -3.81 34.72
CA ASP A 126 -5.89 -4.17 34.45
C ASP A 126 -5.78 -5.70 34.37
N LEU A 127 -5.67 -6.25 33.17
CA LEU A 127 -5.50 -7.66 32.83
C LEU A 127 -4.08 -7.95 32.31
N GLN A 128 -3.07 -7.15 32.69
CA GLN A 128 -1.70 -7.41 32.27
C GLN A 128 -1.26 -8.83 32.65
N GLU A 129 -0.67 -9.55 31.69
CA GLU A 129 -0.20 -10.93 31.85
C GLU A 129 -1.29 -11.93 32.30
N ALA A 130 -2.58 -11.59 32.19
CA ALA A 130 -3.66 -12.51 32.53
C ALA A 130 -3.80 -13.62 31.48
N ASP A 131 -4.18 -14.82 31.92
CA ASP A 131 -4.42 -15.95 31.04
C ASP A 131 -5.92 -16.10 30.76
N LEU A 132 -6.35 -15.79 29.55
CA LEU A 132 -7.73 -15.86 29.05
C LEU A 132 -7.84 -16.90 27.93
N HIS A 133 -6.93 -17.88 27.88
CA HIS A 133 -6.94 -18.93 26.87
C HIS A 133 -8.30 -19.63 26.81
N ASN A 134 -8.89 -19.70 25.60
CA ASN A 134 -10.21 -20.26 25.32
C ASN A 134 -11.37 -19.65 26.16
N ALA A 135 -11.20 -18.48 26.76
CA ALA A 135 -12.27 -17.83 27.50
C ALA A 135 -13.46 -17.48 26.59
N LYS A 136 -14.68 -17.64 27.11
CA LYS A 136 -15.90 -17.23 26.41
C LYS A 136 -16.22 -15.79 26.77
N MET A 137 -16.01 -14.85 25.86
CA MET A 137 -16.07 -13.41 26.14
C MET A 137 -17.02 -12.67 25.18
N LYS A 138 -18.13 -13.30 24.78
CA LYS A 138 -19.09 -12.70 23.85
C LYS A 138 -19.72 -11.46 24.45
N ASN A 139 -19.83 -10.37 23.68
CA ASN A 139 -20.36 -9.08 24.14
C ASN A 139 -19.65 -8.50 25.38
N VAL A 140 -18.42 -8.91 25.68
CA VAL A 140 -17.66 -8.35 26.80
C VAL A 140 -17.33 -6.87 26.56
N ASN A 141 -17.31 -6.07 27.61
CA ASN A 141 -16.87 -4.69 27.53
C ASN A 141 -15.50 -4.49 28.16
N LEU A 142 -14.48 -4.33 27.32
CA LEU A 142 -13.06 -4.12 27.63
C LEU A 142 -12.60 -2.71 27.26
N ARG A 143 -13.51 -1.73 27.15
CA ARG A 143 -13.15 -0.36 26.76
C ARG A 143 -12.10 0.22 27.73
N ASN A 144 -11.00 0.72 27.18
CA ASN A 144 -9.82 1.21 27.92
C ASN A 144 -9.20 0.20 28.91
N ALA A 145 -9.42 -1.11 28.74
CA ALA A 145 -8.75 -2.11 29.55
C ALA A 145 -7.27 -2.25 29.13
N VAL A 146 -6.43 -2.70 30.05
CA VAL A 146 -5.02 -3.00 29.78
C VAL A 146 -4.85 -4.51 29.75
N LEU A 147 -4.46 -5.07 28.61
CA LEU A 147 -4.26 -6.50 28.36
C LEU A 147 -2.83 -6.78 27.85
N ILE A 148 -1.88 -5.90 28.16
CA ILE A 148 -0.49 -6.04 27.71
C ILE A 148 0.05 -7.41 28.14
N LYS A 149 0.62 -8.15 27.18
CA LYS A 149 1.14 -9.53 27.38
C LYS A 149 0.09 -10.55 27.86
N GLY A 150 -1.20 -10.24 27.77
CA GLY A 150 -2.26 -11.19 28.11
C GLY A 150 -2.34 -12.33 27.09
N ASN A 151 -2.72 -13.53 27.53
CA ASN A 151 -2.96 -14.67 26.66
C ASN A 151 -4.45 -14.81 26.36
N LEU A 152 -4.92 -14.36 25.20
CA LEU A 152 -6.30 -14.53 24.73
C LEU A 152 -6.40 -15.54 23.58
N SER A 153 -5.42 -16.43 23.44
CA SER A 153 -5.43 -17.43 22.36
C SER A 153 -6.72 -18.28 22.41
N GLY A 154 -7.40 -18.40 21.27
CA GLY A 154 -8.68 -19.11 21.15
C GLY A 154 -9.88 -18.44 21.84
N ALA A 155 -9.72 -17.27 22.46
CA ALA A 155 -10.82 -16.60 23.15
C ALA A 155 -11.92 -16.16 22.17
N ASN A 156 -13.17 -16.22 22.62
CA ASN A 156 -14.32 -15.77 21.83
C ASN A 156 -14.72 -14.35 22.21
N LEU A 157 -14.25 -13.36 21.47
CA LEU A 157 -14.51 -11.92 21.62
C LEU A 157 -15.57 -11.43 20.62
N THR A 158 -16.48 -12.30 20.17
CA THR A 158 -17.56 -11.91 19.24
C THR A 158 -18.37 -10.77 19.85
N LYS A 159 -18.53 -9.67 19.09
CA LYS A 159 -19.21 -8.43 19.52
C LYS A 159 -18.61 -7.76 20.77
N ALA A 160 -17.35 -8.03 21.10
CA ALA A 160 -16.68 -7.36 22.21
C ALA A 160 -16.43 -5.87 21.92
N ASN A 161 -16.45 -5.05 22.96
CA ASN A 161 -16.03 -3.65 22.90
C ASN A 161 -14.62 -3.52 23.48
N LEU A 162 -13.62 -3.37 22.62
CA LEU A 162 -12.20 -3.21 22.92
C LEU A 162 -11.70 -1.80 22.55
N ASN A 163 -12.61 -0.84 22.37
CA ASN A 163 -12.24 0.51 21.97
C ASN A 163 -11.22 1.12 22.94
N ALA A 164 -10.12 1.62 22.39
CA ALA A 164 -8.97 2.17 23.13
C ALA A 164 -8.35 1.23 24.18
N ALA A 165 -8.55 -0.09 24.06
CA ALA A 165 -7.84 -1.06 24.89
C ALA A 165 -6.36 -1.17 24.47
N ASP A 166 -5.50 -1.52 25.42
CA ASP A 166 -4.09 -1.80 25.17
C ASP A 166 -3.84 -3.31 25.17
N LEU A 167 -3.67 -3.89 24.00
CA LEU A 167 -3.37 -5.32 23.76
C LEU A 167 -1.94 -5.49 23.24
N SER A 168 -1.03 -4.54 23.54
CA SER A 168 0.35 -4.63 23.09
C SER A 168 1.01 -5.93 23.59
N GLU A 169 1.73 -6.63 22.72
CA GLU A 169 2.37 -7.93 22.98
C GLU A 169 1.40 -9.05 23.43
N ALA A 170 0.08 -8.89 23.25
CA ALA A 170 -0.88 -9.93 23.62
C ALA A 170 -0.85 -11.11 22.64
N ASN A 171 -1.06 -12.32 23.15
CA ASN A 171 -1.31 -13.51 22.33
C ASN A 171 -2.79 -13.60 22.01
N LEU A 172 -3.18 -13.30 20.77
CA LEU A 172 -4.54 -13.34 20.23
C LEU A 172 -4.69 -14.45 19.18
N GLN A 173 -3.76 -15.42 19.13
CA GLN A 173 -3.76 -16.49 18.14
C GLN A 173 -5.11 -17.22 18.13
N SER A 174 -5.70 -17.38 16.94
CA SER A 174 -6.99 -18.05 16.74
C SER A 174 -8.18 -17.43 17.51
N ALA A 175 -8.05 -16.21 18.06
CA ALA A 175 -9.14 -15.53 18.73
C ALA A 175 -10.23 -15.09 17.74
N ILE A 176 -11.47 -15.01 18.22
CA ILE A 176 -12.64 -14.67 17.40
C ILE A 176 -13.11 -13.25 17.73
N PHE A 177 -12.89 -12.30 16.81
CA PHE A 177 -13.26 -10.88 16.92
C PHE A 177 -14.44 -10.50 16.02
N GLN A 178 -15.26 -11.46 15.57
CA GLN A 178 -16.37 -11.16 14.67
C GLN A 178 -17.26 -10.06 15.24
N PHE A 179 -17.48 -8.99 14.46
CA PHE A 179 -18.26 -7.81 14.86
C PHE A 179 -17.73 -7.07 16.11
N ALA A 180 -16.48 -7.29 16.53
CA ALA A 180 -15.90 -6.58 17.65
C ALA A 180 -15.50 -5.14 17.26
N SER A 181 -15.50 -4.23 18.24
CA SER A 181 -15.10 -2.84 18.06
C SER A 181 -13.74 -2.62 18.74
N LEU A 182 -12.69 -2.41 17.93
CA LEU A 182 -11.30 -2.19 18.34
C LEU A 182 -10.80 -0.79 17.91
N ASN A 183 -11.70 0.18 17.73
CA ASN A 183 -11.31 1.50 17.25
C ASN A 183 -10.31 2.16 18.23
N GLY A 184 -9.18 2.64 17.68
CA GLY A 184 -8.07 3.22 18.44
C GLY A 184 -7.39 2.27 19.45
N ALA A 185 -7.61 0.95 19.35
CA ALA A 185 -6.91 -0.02 20.19
C ALA A 185 -5.42 -0.09 19.81
N LYS A 186 -4.58 -0.42 20.79
CA LYS A 186 -3.15 -0.71 20.59
C LYS A 186 -2.95 -2.21 20.55
N LEU A 187 -2.34 -2.71 19.49
CA LEU A 187 -2.00 -4.11 19.27
C LEU A 187 -0.54 -4.24 18.78
N VAL A 188 0.32 -3.32 19.18
CA VAL A 188 1.73 -3.32 18.79
C VAL A 188 2.39 -4.62 19.24
N ASN A 189 3.10 -5.31 18.35
CA ASN A 189 3.71 -6.63 18.60
C ASN A 189 2.71 -7.74 19.03
N ALA A 190 1.40 -7.58 18.82
CA ALA A 190 0.43 -8.62 19.15
C ALA A 190 0.48 -9.78 18.15
N ASN A 191 0.22 -11.00 18.63
CA ASN A 191 0.08 -12.17 17.77
C ASN A 191 -1.41 -12.43 17.47
N LEU A 192 -1.88 -12.07 16.28
CA LEU A 192 -3.23 -12.35 15.76
C LEU A 192 -3.24 -13.48 14.70
N ASP A 193 -2.25 -14.37 14.70
CA ASP A 193 -2.17 -15.45 13.72
C ASP A 193 -3.46 -16.29 13.72
N SER A 194 -4.00 -16.53 12.53
CA SER A 194 -5.26 -17.26 12.31
C SER A 194 -6.49 -16.66 13.04
N ALA A 195 -6.41 -15.42 13.54
CA ALA A 195 -7.56 -14.78 14.19
C ALA A 195 -8.68 -14.47 13.18
N ASN A 196 -9.92 -14.46 13.67
CA ASN A 196 -11.09 -14.17 12.86
C ASN A 196 -11.63 -12.77 13.17
N LEU A 197 -11.28 -11.79 12.33
CA LEU A 197 -11.68 -10.39 12.43
C LEU A 197 -12.79 -9.99 11.44
N LYS A 198 -13.56 -10.94 10.89
CA LYS A 198 -14.65 -10.60 9.96
C LYS A 198 -15.59 -9.55 10.55
N PHE A 199 -15.84 -8.49 9.78
CA PHE A 199 -16.70 -7.37 10.17
C PHE A 199 -16.25 -6.61 11.43
N ALA A 200 -15.03 -6.81 11.92
CA ALA A 200 -14.50 -6.04 13.04
C ALA A 200 -14.24 -4.59 12.64
N GLU A 201 -14.33 -3.67 13.59
CA GLU A 201 -14.02 -2.26 13.40
C GLU A 201 -12.66 -1.93 14.01
N LEU A 202 -11.71 -1.48 13.19
CA LEU A 202 -10.33 -1.18 13.59
C LEU A 202 -9.91 0.22 13.14
N TYR A 203 -10.83 1.18 13.11
CA TYR A 203 -10.51 2.55 12.69
C TYR A 203 -9.38 3.12 13.55
N ALA A 204 -8.30 3.57 12.88
CA ALA A 204 -7.11 4.12 13.52
C ALA A 204 -6.49 3.24 14.64
N ALA A 205 -6.72 1.93 14.60
CA ALA A 205 -6.03 1.00 15.49
C ALA A 205 -4.54 0.91 15.12
N ASN A 206 -3.69 0.65 16.10
CA ASN A 206 -2.26 0.48 15.90
C ASN A 206 -1.88 -1.00 16.00
N LEU A 207 -1.56 -1.61 14.86
CA LEU A 207 -1.10 -3.00 14.70
C LEU A 207 0.36 -3.05 14.22
N GLY A 208 1.16 -2.01 14.50
CA GLY A 208 2.57 -2.00 14.10
C GLY A 208 3.32 -3.21 14.65
N PHE A 209 4.11 -3.86 13.80
CA PHE A 209 4.87 -5.08 14.14
C PHE A 209 4.03 -6.29 14.60
N ALA A 210 2.69 -6.25 14.42
CA ALA A 210 1.84 -7.37 14.76
C ALA A 210 2.00 -8.53 13.75
N SER A 211 1.73 -9.74 14.20
CA SER A 211 1.57 -10.91 13.32
C SER A 211 0.08 -11.15 13.07
N LEU A 212 -0.32 -11.23 11.82
CA LEU A 212 -1.69 -11.50 11.35
C LEU A 212 -1.69 -12.65 10.33
N ARG A 213 -0.74 -13.58 10.43
CA ARG A 213 -0.52 -14.64 9.43
C ARG A 213 -1.76 -15.52 9.33
N GLY A 214 -2.28 -15.68 8.10
CA GLY A 214 -3.50 -16.46 7.85
C GLY A 214 -4.77 -15.91 8.54
N ALA A 215 -4.75 -14.69 9.09
CA ALA A 215 -5.93 -14.11 9.71
C ALA A 215 -7.02 -13.82 8.67
N THR A 216 -8.28 -13.86 9.09
CA THR A 216 -9.41 -13.51 8.21
C THR A 216 -9.97 -12.16 8.59
N LEU A 217 -9.79 -11.17 7.72
CA LEU A 217 -10.25 -9.78 7.90
C LEU A 217 -11.30 -9.36 6.87
N ALA A 218 -11.89 -10.31 6.13
CA ALA A 218 -12.91 -10.02 5.12
C ALA A 218 -13.99 -9.07 5.66
N SER A 219 -14.20 -7.95 4.94
CA SER A 219 -15.15 -6.89 5.30
C SER A 219 -14.94 -6.20 6.66
N ALA A 220 -13.75 -6.33 7.27
CA ALA A 220 -13.36 -5.49 8.41
C ALA A 220 -13.16 -4.03 7.96
N LYS A 221 -13.36 -3.09 8.89
CA LYS A 221 -13.13 -1.65 8.64
C LYS A 221 -11.74 -1.26 9.14
N LEU A 222 -10.79 -1.02 8.23
CA LEU A 222 -9.39 -0.74 8.53
C LEU A 222 -8.91 0.61 7.92
N ILE A 223 -9.83 1.55 7.75
CA ILE A 223 -9.51 2.90 7.27
C ILE A 223 -8.50 3.56 8.23
N ARG A 224 -7.39 4.06 7.67
CA ARG A 224 -6.29 4.71 8.42
C ARG A 224 -5.69 3.85 9.55
N VAL A 225 -5.76 2.53 9.43
CA VAL A 225 -5.08 1.63 10.35
C VAL A 225 -3.56 1.80 10.22
N GLN A 226 -2.83 1.63 11.32
CA GLN A 226 -1.36 1.58 11.32
C GLN A 226 -0.93 0.12 11.34
N LEU A 227 -0.38 -0.38 10.23
CA LEU A 227 0.09 -1.75 10.06
C LEU A 227 1.60 -1.84 9.82
N ARG A 228 2.33 -0.72 9.88
CA ARG A 228 3.77 -0.67 9.61
C ARG A 228 4.55 -1.87 10.19
N CYS A 229 5.36 -2.50 9.36
CA CYS A 229 6.19 -3.67 9.70
C CYS A 229 5.42 -4.91 10.20
N SER A 230 4.11 -5.00 9.98
CA SER A 230 3.32 -6.20 10.35
C SER A 230 3.45 -7.31 9.32
N ASP A 231 3.21 -8.55 9.76
CA ASP A 231 3.14 -9.73 8.90
C ASP A 231 1.69 -10.13 8.67
N LEU A 232 1.15 -9.85 7.49
CA LEU A 232 -0.17 -10.28 7.04
C LEU A 232 -0.11 -11.49 6.10
N SER A 233 1.03 -12.17 5.95
CA SER A 233 1.18 -13.22 4.94
C SER A 233 0.05 -14.26 5.00
N GLU A 234 -0.47 -14.62 3.83
CA GLU A 234 -1.59 -15.56 3.66
C GLU A 234 -2.93 -15.13 4.28
N ALA A 235 -3.05 -13.90 4.79
CA ALA A 235 -4.30 -13.38 5.32
C ALA A 235 -5.34 -13.15 4.21
N ASN A 236 -6.62 -13.23 4.59
CA ASN A 236 -7.74 -12.92 3.70
C ASN A 236 -8.33 -11.54 3.99
N LEU A 237 -8.08 -10.61 3.06
CA LEU A 237 -8.50 -9.21 3.08
C LEU A 237 -9.41 -8.87 1.87
N ASN A 238 -10.20 -9.84 1.38
CA ASN A 238 -11.07 -9.60 0.24
C ASN A 238 -12.18 -8.57 0.55
N ASN A 239 -12.48 -7.69 -0.42
CA ASN A 239 -13.46 -6.59 -0.27
C ASN A 239 -13.19 -5.65 0.93
N ILE A 240 -11.93 -5.49 1.34
CA ILE A 240 -11.59 -4.68 2.50
C ILE A 240 -11.48 -3.20 2.13
N ASN A 241 -11.70 -2.31 3.11
CA ASN A 241 -11.35 -0.90 2.98
C ASN A 241 -10.15 -0.57 3.87
N LEU A 242 -9.04 -0.27 3.19
CA LEU A 242 -7.73 0.10 3.70
C LEU A 242 -7.30 1.48 3.16
N SER A 243 -8.24 2.33 2.73
CA SER A 243 -7.92 3.66 2.22
C SER A 243 -7.13 4.47 3.27
N GLY A 244 -5.99 5.02 2.83
CA GLY A 244 -5.06 5.77 3.68
C GLY A 244 -4.43 4.96 4.82
N ALA A 245 -4.41 3.63 4.75
CA ALA A 245 -3.70 2.80 5.71
C ALA A 245 -2.18 2.92 5.55
N ASP A 246 -1.46 2.86 6.67
CA ASP A 246 0.01 2.73 6.68
C ASP A 246 0.37 1.24 6.67
N LEU A 247 0.78 0.75 5.50
CA LEU A 247 1.21 -0.62 5.24
C LEU A 247 2.72 -0.65 4.92
N ASN A 248 3.49 0.34 5.37
CA ASN A 248 4.92 0.48 5.10
C ASN A 248 5.69 -0.74 5.64
N ARG A 249 6.54 -1.35 4.81
CA ARG A 249 7.37 -2.51 5.17
C ARG A 249 6.58 -3.72 5.69
N CYS A 250 5.33 -3.87 5.28
CA CYS A 250 4.53 -5.04 5.61
C CYS A 250 4.93 -6.26 4.79
N ASN A 251 4.82 -7.44 5.38
CA ASN A 251 4.77 -8.70 4.64
C ASN A 251 3.31 -8.99 4.26
N LEU A 252 2.98 -8.86 2.99
CA LEU A 252 1.66 -9.13 2.39
C LEU A 252 1.71 -10.32 1.43
N LYS A 253 2.74 -11.16 1.52
CA LYS A 253 2.92 -12.29 0.62
C LYS A 253 1.70 -13.20 0.59
N LYS A 254 1.23 -13.54 -0.63
CA LYS A 254 0.06 -14.40 -0.88
C LYS A 254 -1.25 -13.90 -0.24
N VAL A 255 -1.34 -12.63 0.12
CA VAL A 255 -2.58 -12.07 0.66
C VAL A 255 -3.65 -12.01 -0.42
N ASN A 256 -4.91 -12.22 -0.03
CA ASN A 256 -6.05 -11.93 -0.89
C ASN A 256 -6.59 -10.52 -0.62
N LEU A 257 -6.27 -9.56 -1.49
CA LEU A 257 -6.77 -8.18 -1.55
C LEU A 257 -7.71 -7.94 -2.74
N SER A 258 -8.31 -8.99 -3.31
CA SER A 258 -9.24 -8.82 -4.43
C SER A 258 -10.41 -7.91 -4.05
N ASN A 259 -10.74 -6.98 -4.95
CA ASN A 259 -11.76 -5.93 -4.79
C ASN A 259 -11.53 -5.01 -3.56
N ALA A 260 -10.30 -4.90 -3.05
CA ALA A 260 -10.00 -4.01 -1.94
C ALA A 260 -10.01 -2.53 -2.36
N HIS A 261 -10.43 -1.65 -1.45
CA HIS A 261 -10.25 -0.21 -1.55
C HIS A 261 -8.95 0.19 -0.86
N LEU A 262 -7.97 0.60 -1.66
CA LEU A 262 -6.57 0.89 -1.27
C LEU A 262 -6.15 2.32 -1.66
N ASP A 263 -7.13 3.19 -1.92
CA ASP A 263 -6.85 4.57 -2.32
C ASP A 263 -5.95 5.28 -1.30
N SER A 264 -4.86 5.87 -1.80
CA SER A 264 -3.86 6.59 -0.99
C SER A 264 -3.22 5.76 0.13
N ALA A 265 -3.27 4.43 0.07
CA ALA A 265 -2.58 3.55 1.02
C ALA A 265 -1.06 3.56 0.78
N ASP A 266 -0.28 3.39 1.85
CA ASP A 266 1.18 3.39 1.79
C ASP A 266 1.75 1.98 1.91
N PHE A 267 2.19 1.41 0.78
CA PHE A 267 2.87 0.12 0.65
C PHE A 267 4.39 0.27 0.43
N HIS A 268 4.98 1.41 0.79
CA HIS A 268 6.40 1.65 0.58
C HIS A 268 7.25 0.53 1.21
N SER A 269 8.16 -0.04 0.43
CA SER A 269 9.05 -1.14 0.80
C SER A 269 8.34 -2.39 1.37
N SER A 270 7.11 -2.68 0.91
CA SER A 270 6.35 -3.86 1.36
C SER A 270 6.49 -5.05 0.41
N ASP A 271 6.39 -6.28 0.94
CA ASP A 271 6.39 -7.50 0.14
C ASP A 271 4.96 -7.91 -0.22
N LEU A 272 4.55 -7.66 -1.46
CA LEU A 272 3.28 -8.10 -2.06
C LEU A 272 3.48 -9.29 -3.01
N SER A 273 4.56 -10.08 -2.89
CA SER A 273 4.77 -11.22 -3.78
C SER A 273 3.62 -12.23 -3.74
N ASP A 274 3.23 -12.73 -4.91
CA ASP A 274 2.10 -13.66 -5.10
C ASP A 274 0.73 -13.14 -4.57
N THR A 275 0.57 -11.84 -4.32
CA THR A 275 -0.67 -11.25 -3.79
C THR A 275 -1.76 -11.20 -4.87
N ASN A 276 -3.01 -11.48 -4.49
CA ASN A 276 -4.17 -11.26 -5.35
C ASN A 276 -4.76 -9.86 -5.11
N LEU A 277 -4.62 -8.97 -6.08
CA LEU A 277 -5.11 -7.59 -6.12
C LEU A 277 -6.15 -7.37 -7.24
N CYS A 278 -6.74 -8.44 -7.79
CA CYS A 278 -7.70 -8.33 -8.89
C CYS A 278 -8.85 -7.38 -8.55
N ASN A 279 -9.20 -6.50 -9.48
CA ASN A 279 -10.26 -5.49 -9.36
C ASN A 279 -10.12 -4.52 -8.16
N SER A 280 -8.94 -4.41 -7.55
CA SER A 280 -8.72 -3.49 -6.44
C SER A 280 -8.54 -2.04 -6.91
N ASP A 281 -8.74 -1.09 -5.99
CA ASP A 281 -8.56 0.34 -6.23
C ASP A 281 -7.34 0.87 -5.46
N LEU A 282 -6.20 0.96 -6.12
CA LEU A 282 -4.93 1.52 -5.64
C LEU A 282 -4.69 2.95 -6.14
N CYS A 283 -5.73 3.73 -6.47
CA CYS A 283 -5.53 5.11 -6.92
C CYS A 283 -4.68 5.90 -5.89
N ARG A 284 -3.66 6.61 -6.37
CA ARG A 284 -2.72 7.40 -5.54
C ARG A 284 -1.97 6.63 -4.45
N ALA A 285 -1.94 5.30 -4.50
CA ALA A 285 -1.17 4.50 -3.54
C ALA A 285 0.34 4.75 -3.71
N ASN A 286 1.07 4.63 -2.60
CA ASN A 286 2.53 4.64 -2.60
C ASN A 286 3.03 3.19 -2.59
N LEU A 287 3.72 2.78 -3.66
CA LEU A 287 4.26 1.42 -3.87
C LEU A 287 5.77 1.49 -4.18
N ILE A 288 6.44 2.57 -3.76
CA ILE A 288 7.88 2.74 -3.97
C ILE A 288 8.63 1.59 -3.29
N TYR A 289 9.57 0.96 -3.99
CA TYR A 289 10.32 -0.24 -3.55
C TYR A 289 9.46 -1.46 -3.20
N ALA A 290 8.16 -1.47 -3.51
CA ALA A 290 7.31 -2.62 -3.21
C ALA A 290 7.69 -3.82 -4.08
N ASN A 291 7.67 -5.02 -3.49
CA ASN A 291 7.85 -6.26 -4.22
C ASN A 291 6.50 -6.83 -4.66
N LEU A 292 6.16 -6.71 -5.93
CA LEU A 292 4.95 -7.27 -6.53
C LEU A 292 5.23 -8.52 -7.38
N TYR A 293 6.36 -9.19 -7.19
CA TYR A 293 6.72 -10.40 -7.93
C TYR A 293 5.55 -11.39 -7.99
N LYS A 294 5.11 -11.75 -9.21
CA LYS A 294 3.96 -12.66 -9.46
C LYS A 294 2.62 -12.23 -8.87
N ALA A 295 2.46 -10.98 -8.44
CA ALA A 295 1.17 -10.48 -8.00
C ALA A 295 0.16 -10.45 -9.16
N ASP A 296 -1.13 -10.53 -8.83
CA ASP A 296 -2.23 -10.43 -9.79
C ASP A 296 -3.00 -9.14 -9.58
N LEU A 297 -2.75 -8.13 -10.41
CA LEU A 297 -3.41 -6.83 -10.43
C LEU A 297 -4.43 -6.72 -11.57
N SER A 298 -4.90 -7.84 -12.12
CA SER A 298 -5.82 -7.81 -13.27
C SER A 298 -7.06 -6.94 -12.99
N ASN A 299 -7.36 -6.02 -13.92
CA ASN A 299 -8.43 -5.01 -13.84
C ASN A 299 -8.36 -4.06 -12.63
N ALA A 300 -7.21 -3.94 -11.96
CA ALA A 300 -7.05 -2.99 -10.88
C ALA A 300 -7.02 -1.54 -11.41
N ARG A 301 -7.39 -0.60 -10.54
CA ARG A 301 -7.25 0.84 -10.79
C ARG A 301 -6.03 1.33 -10.02
N ILE A 302 -5.02 1.82 -10.73
CA ILE A 302 -3.72 2.25 -10.20
C ILE A 302 -3.42 3.69 -10.67
N ILE A 303 -4.47 4.49 -10.85
CA ILE A 303 -4.38 5.85 -11.43
C ILE A 303 -3.57 6.74 -10.48
N GLY A 304 -2.51 7.37 -11.01
CA GLY A 304 -1.67 8.30 -10.26
C GLY A 304 -0.89 7.68 -9.09
N ALA A 305 -0.83 6.35 -8.98
CA ALA A 305 -0.01 5.69 -7.96
C ALA A 305 1.48 5.81 -8.28
N ASN A 306 2.33 5.62 -7.26
CA ASN A 306 3.78 5.64 -7.42
C ASN A 306 4.37 4.25 -7.19
N LEU A 307 4.73 3.54 -8.25
CA LEU A 307 5.40 2.24 -8.25
C LEU A 307 6.87 2.35 -8.66
N SER A 308 7.50 3.51 -8.49
CA SER A 308 8.91 3.68 -8.83
C SER A 308 9.76 2.68 -8.04
N PHE A 309 10.72 2.03 -8.69
CA PHE A 309 11.55 0.95 -8.12
C PHE A 309 10.82 -0.32 -7.69
N ALA A 310 9.52 -0.42 -7.96
CA ALA A 310 8.80 -1.64 -7.63
C ALA A 310 9.33 -2.82 -8.45
N ASN A 311 9.39 -3.99 -7.81
CA ASN A 311 9.61 -5.24 -8.52
C ASN A 311 8.26 -5.78 -9.02
N LEU A 312 7.99 -5.62 -10.30
CA LEU A 312 6.80 -6.11 -11.00
C LEU A 312 7.10 -7.34 -11.88
N THR A 313 8.23 -8.01 -11.69
CA THR A 313 8.59 -9.18 -12.49
C THR A 313 7.49 -10.25 -12.45
N GLN A 314 7.10 -10.76 -13.62
CA GLN A 314 6.04 -11.77 -13.80
C GLN A 314 4.66 -11.38 -13.21
N THR A 315 4.41 -10.08 -13.01
CA THR A 315 3.12 -9.58 -12.52
C THR A 315 2.05 -9.66 -13.61
N LYS A 316 0.80 -9.95 -13.23
CA LYS A 316 -0.36 -9.83 -14.13
C LYS A 316 -1.01 -8.47 -13.94
N LEU A 317 -1.11 -7.71 -15.02
CA LEU A 317 -1.69 -6.37 -15.11
C LEU A 317 -2.71 -6.30 -16.26
N ILE A 318 -3.35 -7.42 -16.59
CA ILE A 318 -4.33 -7.52 -17.68
C ILE A 318 -5.47 -6.52 -17.44
N GLY A 319 -5.75 -5.63 -18.41
CA GLY A 319 -6.85 -4.66 -18.30
C GLY A 319 -6.70 -3.61 -17.19
N THR A 320 -5.50 -3.46 -16.61
CA THR A 320 -5.25 -2.53 -15.50
C THR A 320 -5.29 -1.09 -15.99
N ASN A 321 -5.84 -0.17 -15.19
CA ASN A 321 -5.73 1.25 -15.46
C ASN A 321 -4.60 1.89 -14.64
N LEU A 322 -3.49 2.17 -15.30
CA LEU A 322 -2.28 2.78 -14.75
C LEU A 322 -2.16 4.28 -15.09
N THR A 323 -3.18 4.91 -15.68
CA THR A 323 -3.12 6.30 -16.19
C THR A 323 -2.44 7.26 -15.21
N GLY A 324 -1.42 7.98 -15.68
CA GLY A 324 -0.68 8.98 -14.90
C GLY A 324 0.13 8.42 -13.71
N SER A 325 0.27 7.11 -13.59
CA SER A 325 1.12 6.49 -12.56
C SER A 325 2.61 6.65 -12.87
N LYS A 326 3.44 6.42 -11.86
CA LYS A 326 4.90 6.44 -11.96
C LYS A 326 5.44 5.02 -11.80
N LEU A 327 6.22 4.56 -12.76
CA LEU A 327 6.96 3.28 -12.77
C LEU A 327 8.43 3.50 -13.12
N ILE A 328 8.98 4.63 -12.67
CA ILE A 328 10.36 5.03 -12.95
C ILE A 328 11.27 3.97 -12.33
N LEU A 329 12.20 3.42 -13.13
CA LEU A 329 13.15 2.39 -12.69
C LEU A 329 12.50 1.14 -12.09
N ALA A 330 11.22 0.91 -12.39
CA ALA A 330 10.53 -0.31 -11.98
C ALA A 330 11.01 -1.50 -12.84
N ASN A 331 11.02 -2.69 -12.25
CA ASN A 331 11.35 -3.92 -12.97
C ASN A 331 10.08 -4.65 -13.36
N LEU A 332 9.65 -4.54 -14.62
CA LEU A 332 8.48 -5.22 -15.18
C LEU A 332 8.84 -6.50 -15.95
N GLN A 333 10.08 -7.00 -15.91
CA GLN A 333 10.49 -8.15 -16.72
C GLN A 333 9.45 -9.29 -16.72
N GLU A 334 9.07 -9.77 -17.91
CA GLU A 334 8.06 -10.82 -18.12
C GLU A 334 6.66 -10.52 -17.55
N ALA A 335 6.33 -9.26 -17.24
CA ALA A 335 4.98 -8.88 -16.84
C ALA A 335 3.99 -8.97 -18.01
N SER A 336 2.72 -9.26 -17.68
CA SER A 336 1.63 -9.36 -18.63
C SER A 336 0.66 -8.20 -18.47
N LEU A 337 0.67 -7.26 -19.41
CA LEU A 337 -0.14 -6.04 -19.44
C LEU A 337 -1.08 -5.92 -20.67
N PRO A 338 -1.68 -7.01 -21.22
CA PRO A 338 -2.53 -6.86 -22.38
C PRO A 338 -3.79 -6.04 -22.04
N ASN A 339 -4.18 -5.15 -22.95
CA ASN A 339 -5.30 -4.21 -22.78
C ASN A 339 -5.14 -3.22 -21.60
N ALA A 340 -3.94 -3.04 -21.05
CA ALA A 340 -3.71 -2.07 -19.97
C ALA A 340 -3.81 -0.63 -20.50
N GLN A 341 -4.27 0.30 -19.65
CA GLN A 341 -4.28 1.73 -19.93
C GLN A 341 -3.08 2.38 -19.24
N LEU A 342 -2.08 2.78 -20.04
CA LEU A 342 -0.80 3.37 -19.65
C LEU A 342 -0.66 4.83 -20.12
N ILE A 343 -1.79 5.52 -20.29
CA ILE A 343 -1.83 6.90 -20.77
C ILE A 343 -1.06 7.80 -19.82
N ARG A 344 -0.08 8.56 -20.34
CA ARG A 344 0.75 9.51 -19.56
C ARG A 344 1.49 8.86 -18.38
N VAL A 345 1.88 7.60 -18.51
CA VAL A 345 2.61 6.89 -17.47
C VAL A 345 4.11 7.15 -17.58
N SER A 346 4.73 7.49 -16.45
CA SER A 346 6.17 7.74 -16.36
C SER A 346 6.94 6.42 -16.14
N MET A 347 7.61 5.88 -17.16
CA MET A 347 8.35 4.61 -17.12
C MET A 347 9.85 4.77 -17.47
N GLY A 348 10.43 5.95 -17.24
CA GLY A 348 11.85 6.20 -17.51
C GLY A 348 12.76 5.18 -16.81
N ASP A 349 13.73 4.64 -17.55
CA ASP A 349 14.67 3.60 -17.12
C ASP A 349 14.01 2.31 -16.58
N ALA A 350 12.73 2.07 -16.86
CA ALA A 350 12.09 0.82 -16.47
C ALA A 350 12.63 -0.36 -17.30
N ASN A 351 12.65 -1.54 -16.68
CA ASN A 351 12.95 -2.79 -17.38
C ASN A 351 11.64 -3.46 -17.81
N LEU A 352 11.32 -3.43 -19.10
CA LEU A 352 10.15 -4.07 -19.71
C LEU A 352 10.52 -5.29 -20.57
N ARG A 353 11.73 -5.85 -20.41
CA ARG A 353 12.19 -6.98 -21.21
C ARG A 353 11.19 -8.15 -21.16
N ASN A 354 10.87 -8.71 -22.32
CA ASN A 354 9.88 -9.80 -22.47
C ASN A 354 8.46 -9.48 -21.95
N CYS A 355 8.08 -8.20 -21.77
CA CYS A 355 6.72 -7.86 -21.38
C CYS A 355 5.71 -8.16 -22.49
N ASN A 356 4.48 -8.50 -22.10
CA ASN A 356 3.35 -8.51 -23.02
C ASN A 356 2.50 -7.25 -22.85
N LEU A 357 2.54 -6.35 -23.82
CA LEU A 357 1.78 -5.09 -23.90
C LEU A 357 0.79 -5.10 -25.07
N SER A 358 0.41 -6.26 -25.59
CA SER A 358 -0.49 -6.33 -26.76
C SER A 358 -1.83 -5.66 -26.48
N HIS A 359 -2.31 -4.84 -27.41
CA HIS A 359 -3.54 -4.05 -27.27
C HIS A 359 -3.55 -3.04 -26.12
N ALA A 360 -2.41 -2.77 -25.48
CA ALA A 360 -2.34 -1.74 -24.45
C ALA A 360 -2.38 -0.33 -25.06
N ASP A 361 -2.91 0.63 -24.31
CA ASP A 361 -2.88 2.05 -24.66
C ASP A 361 -1.76 2.74 -23.89
N LEU A 362 -0.63 2.97 -24.57
CA LEU A 362 0.55 3.69 -24.09
C LEU A 362 0.60 5.12 -24.66
N SER A 363 -0.54 5.73 -24.99
CA SER A 363 -0.55 7.08 -25.53
C SER A 363 0.13 8.06 -24.57
N ARG A 364 1.12 8.80 -25.07
CA ARG A 364 1.94 9.74 -24.30
C ARG A 364 2.65 9.12 -23.09
N VAL A 365 3.00 7.83 -23.17
CA VAL A 365 3.88 7.21 -22.18
C VAL A 365 5.30 7.77 -22.29
N TYR A 366 6.05 7.70 -21.20
CA TYR A 366 7.44 8.09 -21.13
C TYR A 366 8.31 6.88 -20.90
N LEU A 367 9.16 6.57 -21.86
CA LEU A 367 9.98 5.38 -21.84
C LEU A 367 11.48 5.72 -21.92
N SER A 368 11.90 6.96 -21.67
CA SER A 368 13.31 7.36 -21.85
C SER A 368 14.27 6.37 -21.16
N ASN A 369 15.22 5.83 -21.93
CA ASN A 369 16.19 4.80 -21.53
C ASN A 369 15.61 3.46 -21.02
N ALA A 370 14.34 3.15 -21.31
CA ALA A 370 13.75 1.87 -20.93
C ALA A 370 14.32 0.71 -21.78
N ASP A 371 14.53 -0.45 -21.14
CA ASP A 371 14.81 -1.71 -21.84
C ASP A 371 13.47 -2.36 -22.22
N MET A 372 13.14 -2.33 -23.51
CA MET A 372 11.96 -2.98 -24.08
C MET A 372 12.35 -4.12 -25.04
N SER A 373 13.53 -4.72 -24.86
CA SER A 373 13.96 -5.86 -25.66
C SER A 373 12.94 -7.00 -25.57
N TYR A 374 12.62 -7.63 -26.71
CA TYR A 374 11.66 -8.75 -26.83
C TYR A 374 10.23 -8.44 -26.36
N VAL A 375 9.85 -7.17 -26.23
CA VAL A 375 8.49 -6.79 -25.84
C VAL A 375 7.49 -7.17 -26.93
N ASN A 376 6.28 -7.60 -26.53
CA ASN A 376 5.15 -7.72 -27.44
C ASN A 376 4.26 -6.48 -27.36
N LEU A 377 4.28 -5.64 -28.40
CA LEU A 377 3.47 -4.45 -28.59
C LEU A 377 2.44 -4.63 -29.72
N THR A 378 2.08 -5.88 -30.06
CA THR A 378 1.12 -6.14 -31.14
C THR A 378 -0.17 -5.36 -30.92
N SER A 379 -0.56 -4.55 -31.91
CA SER A 379 -1.74 -3.68 -31.88
C SER A 379 -1.84 -2.75 -30.66
N ALA A 380 -0.70 -2.40 -30.05
CA ALA A 380 -0.64 -1.41 -28.98
C ALA A 380 -0.70 0.01 -29.56
N GLU A 381 -1.22 0.95 -28.77
CA GLU A 381 -1.29 2.37 -29.13
C GLU A 381 -0.19 3.14 -28.41
N LEU A 382 0.69 3.81 -29.13
CA LEU A 382 1.82 4.61 -28.60
C LEU A 382 1.76 6.06 -29.10
N HIS A 383 0.58 6.55 -29.46
CA HIS A 383 0.38 7.91 -29.98
C HIS A 383 1.02 8.97 -29.07
N GLY A 384 1.96 9.77 -29.60
CA GLY A 384 2.63 10.80 -28.81
C GLY A 384 3.57 10.28 -27.72
N ALA A 385 3.96 9.00 -27.75
CA ALA A 385 4.87 8.46 -26.74
C ALA A 385 6.31 8.99 -26.92
N ASN A 386 7.01 9.15 -25.80
CA ASN A 386 8.42 9.51 -25.76
C ASN A 386 9.29 8.27 -25.56
N LEU A 387 10.05 7.91 -26.60
CA LEU A 387 10.91 6.72 -26.64
C LEU A 387 12.39 7.09 -26.78
N LEU A 388 12.83 8.21 -26.22
CA LEU A 388 14.24 8.60 -26.24
C LEU A 388 15.15 7.47 -25.69
N ARG A 389 16.09 6.96 -26.51
CA ARG A 389 17.08 5.93 -26.12
C ARG A 389 16.48 4.61 -25.64
N VAL A 390 15.31 4.26 -26.15
CA VAL A 390 14.68 2.97 -25.85
C VAL A 390 15.35 1.87 -26.65
N ASP A 391 15.60 0.74 -25.98
CA ASP A 391 16.00 -0.52 -26.64
C ASP A 391 14.74 -1.32 -26.99
N LEU A 392 14.41 -1.44 -28.27
CA LEU A 392 13.32 -2.25 -28.83
C LEU A 392 13.85 -3.47 -29.60
N ASN A 393 15.04 -3.94 -29.27
CA ASN A 393 15.64 -5.09 -29.94
C ASN A 393 14.74 -6.32 -29.85
N ASN A 394 14.53 -7.00 -30.99
CA ASN A 394 13.66 -8.16 -31.11
C ASN A 394 12.19 -7.91 -30.68
N ALA A 395 11.75 -6.66 -30.55
CA ALA A 395 10.38 -6.34 -30.18
C ALA A 395 9.39 -6.68 -31.31
N ASN A 396 8.17 -7.06 -30.95
CA ASN A 396 7.08 -7.25 -31.90
C ASN A 396 6.07 -6.10 -31.81
N LEU A 397 6.12 -5.17 -32.76
CA LEU A 397 5.25 -3.99 -32.85
C LEU A 397 4.19 -4.14 -33.95
N ASN A 398 3.89 -5.37 -34.39
CA ASN A 398 2.97 -5.57 -35.50
C ASN A 398 1.61 -4.86 -35.27
N HIS A 399 1.18 -4.04 -36.23
CA HIS A 399 -0.03 -3.19 -36.14
C HIS A 399 -0.03 -2.14 -35.01
N ALA A 400 1.10 -1.82 -34.40
CA ALA A 400 1.14 -0.78 -33.36
C ALA A 400 0.92 0.62 -33.97
N GLY A 401 0.10 1.44 -33.31
CA GLY A 401 -0.10 2.84 -33.67
C GLY A 401 1.00 3.70 -33.04
N MET A 402 1.96 4.18 -33.81
CA MET A 402 3.11 4.95 -33.30
C MET A 402 3.18 6.36 -33.91
N SER A 403 2.04 6.92 -34.31
CA SER A 403 2.04 8.25 -34.93
C SER A 403 2.40 9.31 -33.89
N ARG A 404 3.13 10.34 -34.35
CA ARG A 404 3.61 11.46 -33.51
C ARG A 404 4.50 11.02 -32.36
N THR A 405 5.20 9.89 -32.49
CA THR A 405 6.14 9.43 -31.45
C THR A 405 7.48 10.15 -31.53
N PHE A 406 8.15 10.26 -30.40
CA PHE A 406 9.51 10.77 -30.32
C PHE A 406 10.50 9.61 -30.24
N LEU A 407 11.09 9.24 -31.38
CA LEU A 407 12.03 8.12 -31.51
C LEU A 407 13.43 8.67 -31.79
N THR A 408 14.14 9.03 -30.72
CA THR A 408 15.52 9.54 -30.78
C THR A 408 16.47 8.54 -30.18
N SER A 409 17.54 8.18 -30.90
CA SER A 409 18.53 7.18 -30.48
C SER A 409 17.91 5.81 -30.11
N VAL A 410 16.84 5.40 -30.82
CA VAL A 410 16.11 4.13 -30.56
C VAL A 410 16.76 2.97 -31.30
N ASP A 411 16.79 1.81 -30.66
CA ASP A 411 17.27 0.57 -31.28
C ASP A 411 16.12 -0.36 -31.67
N PHE A 412 15.90 -0.53 -32.98
CA PHE A 412 14.91 -1.47 -33.54
C PHE A 412 15.57 -2.74 -34.11
N THR A 413 16.77 -3.12 -33.66
CA THR A 413 17.46 -4.28 -34.24
C THR A 413 16.58 -5.53 -34.16
N GLU A 414 16.34 -6.17 -35.31
CA GLU A 414 15.47 -7.35 -35.45
C GLU A 414 14.00 -7.16 -35.01
N ALA A 415 13.54 -5.93 -34.83
CA ALA A 415 12.17 -5.65 -34.45
C ALA A 415 11.19 -5.86 -35.62
N ASN A 416 9.98 -6.31 -35.32
CA ASN A 416 8.88 -6.41 -36.29
C ASN A 416 7.97 -5.18 -36.23
N LEU A 417 8.11 -4.28 -37.19
CA LEU A 417 7.28 -3.08 -37.35
C LEU A 417 6.26 -3.22 -38.49
N SER A 418 5.87 -4.43 -38.85
CA SER A 418 4.91 -4.63 -39.93
C SER A 418 3.57 -3.94 -39.61
N TYR A 419 3.07 -3.13 -40.54
CA TYR A 419 1.85 -2.30 -40.41
C TYR A 419 1.87 -1.25 -39.29
N VAL A 420 3.06 -0.86 -38.80
CA VAL A 420 3.17 0.24 -37.83
C VAL A 420 2.88 1.58 -38.51
N ASP A 421 2.16 2.46 -37.83
CA ASP A 421 1.98 3.85 -38.26
C ASP A 421 3.05 4.76 -37.63
N LEU A 422 4.04 5.22 -38.40
CA LEU A 422 5.11 6.14 -37.96
C LEU A 422 4.90 7.57 -38.50
N ARG A 423 3.68 7.92 -38.95
CA ARG A 423 3.43 9.24 -39.51
C ARG A 423 3.62 10.33 -38.46
N SER A 424 4.18 11.45 -38.89
CA SER A 424 4.44 12.63 -38.06
C SER A 424 5.33 12.36 -36.84
N SER A 425 6.07 11.26 -36.84
CA SER A 425 7.00 10.91 -35.78
C SER A 425 8.38 11.50 -36.03
N GLU A 426 9.12 11.71 -34.94
CA GLU A 426 10.53 12.03 -35.01
C GLU A 426 11.36 10.76 -35.02
N LEU A 427 12.27 10.64 -35.99
CA LEU A 427 13.08 9.46 -36.27
C LEU A 427 14.56 9.86 -36.38
N THR A 428 15.14 10.27 -35.25
CA THR A 428 16.52 10.80 -35.18
C THR A 428 17.45 9.74 -34.59
N GLU A 429 18.58 9.45 -35.24
CA GLU A 429 19.56 8.43 -34.76
C GLU A 429 18.97 7.03 -34.50
N VAL A 430 17.99 6.60 -35.30
CA VAL A 430 17.33 5.31 -35.12
C VAL A 430 18.13 4.17 -35.77
N ASN A 431 18.38 3.09 -35.03
CA ASN A 431 19.00 1.88 -35.57
C ASN A 431 17.93 0.94 -36.15
N TRP A 432 18.03 0.64 -37.44
CA TRP A 432 17.08 -0.17 -38.20
C TRP A 432 17.62 -1.56 -38.59
N ASP A 433 18.75 -1.99 -38.03
CA ASP A 433 19.43 -3.22 -38.44
C ASP A 433 18.50 -4.45 -38.37
N ARG A 434 18.30 -5.12 -39.51
CA ARG A 434 17.38 -6.28 -39.64
C ARG A 434 15.92 -6.02 -39.19
N ALA A 435 15.48 -4.77 -39.09
CA ALA A 435 14.09 -4.44 -38.78
C ALA A 435 13.15 -4.82 -39.94
N VAL A 436 11.95 -5.30 -39.61
CA VAL A 436 10.92 -5.66 -40.60
C VAL A 436 9.89 -4.54 -40.69
N LEU A 437 9.79 -3.85 -41.82
CA LEU A 437 8.89 -2.70 -42.02
C LEU A 437 7.77 -2.95 -43.03
N SER A 438 7.36 -4.20 -43.23
CA SER A 438 6.35 -4.56 -44.24
C SER A 438 5.05 -3.76 -44.03
N SER A 439 4.71 -2.90 -44.99
CA SER A 439 3.54 -2.01 -44.94
C SER A 439 3.53 -1.01 -43.77
N ALA A 440 4.68 -0.71 -43.15
CA ALA A 440 4.79 0.39 -42.19
C ALA A 440 4.53 1.73 -42.88
N LEU A 441 3.80 2.64 -42.26
CA LEU A 441 3.44 3.93 -42.85
C LEU A 441 4.43 5.02 -42.44
N LEU A 442 5.05 5.65 -43.43
CA LEU A 442 5.91 6.84 -43.27
C LEU A 442 5.21 8.06 -43.86
N GLY A 443 5.41 9.25 -43.30
CA GLY A 443 4.88 10.50 -43.86
C GLY A 443 4.78 11.62 -42.83
N GLY A 444 5.28 12.81 -43.17
CA GLY A 444 5.37 13.94 -42.24
C GLY A 444 6.36 13.73 -41.09
N SER A 445 7.13 12.64 -41.12
CA SER A 445 8.19 12.34 -40.17
C SER A 445 9.42 13.22 -40.41
N ILE A 446 10.16 13.50 -39.35
CA ILE A 446 11.40 14.30 -39.36
C ILE A 446 12.56 13.48 -38.79
N GLY A 447 13.80 13.90 -39.01
CA GLY A 447 15.00 13.23 -38.50
C GLY A 447 15.62 12.21 -39.47
N LEU A 448 14.86 11.71 -40.46
CA LEU A 448 15.40 10.86 -41.53
C LEU A 448 16.13 11.67 -42.60
N SER A 449 17.31 11.21 -43.00
CA SER A 449 17.93 11.64 -44.26
C SER A 449 17.20 11.05 -45.48
N PRO A 450 17.31 11.67 -46.67
CA PRO A 450 16.70 11.14 -47.89
C PRO A 450 17.12 9.71 -48.24
N ASP A 451 18.37 9.35 -47.94
CA ASP A 451 18.89 8.01 -48.18
C ASP A 451 18.33 6.98 -47.19
N GLU A 452 18.18 7.35 -45.91
CA GLU A 452 17.53 6.50 -44.91
C GLU A 452 16.06 6.25 -45.27
N GLU A 453 15.29 7.29 -45.61
CA GLU A 453 13.89 7.13 -46.01
C GLU A 453 13.77 6.19 -47.23
N LYS A 454 14.64 6.37 -48.24
CA LYS A 454 14.68 5.51 -49.43
C LYS A 454 15.00 4.05 -49.07
N ASN A 455 15.94 3.82 -48.15
CA ASN A 455 16.29 2.48 -47.68
C ASN A 455 15.13 1.82 -46.93
N LEU A 456 14.43 2.56 -46.07
CA LEU A 456 13.24 2.07 -45.36
C LEU A 456 12.11 1.68 -46.32
N ILE A 457 11.87 2.48 -47.36
CA ILE A 457 10.90 2.15 -48.42
C ILE A 457 11.32 0.88 -49.18
N ALA A 458 12.61 0.72 -49.47
CA ALA A 458 13.13 -0.46 -50.17
C ALA A 458 12.94 -1.77 -49.39
N ILE A 459 12.84 -1.70 -48.06
CA ILE A 459 12.58 -2.87 -47.19
C ILE A 459 11.10 -3.02 -46.78
N GLY A 460 10.19 -2.30 -47.44
CA GLY A 460 8.75 -2.55 -47.39
C GLY A 460 7.91 -1.45 -46.73
N ALA A 461 8.52 -0.36 -46.25
CA ALA A 461 7.76 0.79 -45.75
C ALA A 461 7.01 1.50 -46.90
N THR A 462 5.84 2.03 -46.59
CA THR A 462 4.96 2.75 -47.51
C THR A 462 4.96 4.23 -47.18
N ARG A 463 5.39 5.07 -48.13
CA ARG A 463 5.29 6.52 -48.00
C ARG A 463 3.87 6.98 -48.31
N VAL A 464 3.25 7.64 -47.34
CA VAL A 464 1.97 8.33 -47.49
C VAL A 464 2.26 9.78 -47.86
N ALA A 465 1.94 10.15 -49.10
CA ALA A 465 2.10 11.53 -49.56
C ALA A 465 1.18 12.48 -48.77
N SER A 466 1.71 13.60 -48.29
CA SER A 466 0.88 14.75 -47.93
C SER A 466 0.17 15.22 -49.20
N SER A 467 -1.16 15.25 -49.18
CA SER A 467 -2.02 15.68 -50.29
C SER A 467 -1.50 16.96 -50.96
N VAL A 468 -1.29 16.91 -52.27
CA VAL A 468 -0.89 18.04 -53.12
C VAL A 468 -2.11 18.93 -53.35
N TYR A 469 -2.08 20.17 -52.89
CA TYR A 469 -3.18 21.13 -53.04
C TYR A 469 -2.82 22.20 -54.09
N GLN A 470 -3.85 22.71 -54.78
CA GLN A 470 -3.72 23.62 -55.92
C GLN A 470 -3.77 25.13 -55.56
N ASP A 471 -3.86 25.48 -54.27
CA ASP A 471 -3.97 26.88 -53.80
C ASP A 471 -2.93 27.19 -52.70
N LYS A 472 -2.06 28.19 -52.95
CA LYS A 472 -0.95 28.58 -52.08
C LYS A 472 -1.38 29.21 -50.76
N GLU A 473 -2.50 29.95 -50.71
CA GLU A 473 -2.96 30.56 -49.45
C GLU A 473 -3.55 29.53 -48.49
N GLU A 474 -4.34 28.60 -49.02
CA GLU A 474 -4.88 27.47 -48.26
C GLU A 474 -3.76 26.49 -47.84
N GLU A 475 -2.74 26.30 -48.69
CA GLU A 475 -1.54 25.54 -48.36
C GLU A 475 -0.78 26.17 -47.18
N ASN A 476 -0.53 27.48 -47.19
CA ASN A 476 0.16 28.16 -46.09
C ASN A 476 -0.65 28.14 -44.79
N ARG A 477 -1.98 28.34 -44.85
CA ARG A 477 -2.86 28.28 -43.68
C ARG A 477 -2.86 26.89 -43.04
N ARG A 478 -2.95 25.82 -43.84
CA ARG A 478 -2.90 24.44 -43.33
C ARG A 478 -1.50 24.03 -42.85
N LYS A 479 -0.43 24.54 -43.46
CA LYS A 479 0.94 24.37 -42.94
C LYS A 479 1.08 24.98 -41.54
N LEU A 480 0.54 26.18 -41.32
CA LEU A 480 0.52 26.84 -40.02
C LEU A 480 -0.35 26.11 -38.99
N GLU A 481 -1.55 25.65 -39.36
CA GLU A 481 -2.42 24.86 -38.48
C GLU A 481 -1.78 23.51 -38.11
N GLY A 482 -1.17 22.83 -39.09
CA GLY A 482 -0.42 21.59 -38.87
C GLY A 482 0.81 21.81 -38.01
N PHE A 483 1.55 22.89 -38.23
CA PHE A 483 2.68 23.29 -37.39
C PHE A 483 2.22 23.61 -35.96
N ARG A 484 1.16 24.40 -35.76
CA ARG A 484 0.62 24.72 -34.43
C ARG A 484 0.27 23.45 -33.66
N ALA A 485 -0.47 22.53 -34.28
CA ALA A 485 -0.84 21.27 -33.65
C ALA A 485 0.40 20.43 -33.28
N ASN A 486 1.38 20.33 -34.19
CA ASN A 486 2.61 19.59 -33.93
C ASN A 486 3.48 20.26 -32.85
N PHE A 487 3.59 21.59 -32.86
CA PHE A 487 4.34 22.36 -31.86
C PHE A 487 3.71 22.21 -30.48
N GLU A 488 2.38 22.30 -30.37
CA GLU A 488 1.69 22.10 -29.09
C GLU A 488 1.88 20.69 -28.53
N GLU A 489 1.83 19.66 -29.38
CA GLU A 489 2.18 18.28 -28.97
C GLU A 489 3.65 18.19 -28.52
N ARG A 490 4.58 18.81 -29.23
CA ARG A 490 6.01 18.77 -28.88
C ARG A 490 6.35 19.54 -27.61
N ILE A 491 5.66 20.66 -27.36
CA ILE A 491 5.73 21.37 -26.08
C ILE A 491 5.20 20.47 -24.96
N LEU A 492 4.11 19.74 -25.21
CA LEU A 492 3.65 18.75 -24.24
C LEU A 492 4.78 17.75 -23.97
N ASP A 493 5.46 17.20 -24.98
CA ASP A 493 6.60 16.28 -24.83
C ASP A 493 7.78 16.88 -24.03
N VAL A 494 8.06 18.18 -24.17
CA VAL A 494 9.12 18.85 -23.38
C VAL A 494 8.68 19.03 -21.92
N MET A 495 7.45 19.52 -21.69
CA MET A 495 6.88 19.64 -20.35
C MET A 495 6.83 18.29 -19.65
N ASP A 496 6.57 17.28 -20.43
CA ASP A 496 6.56 15.88 -20.10
C ASP A 496 7.95 15.49 -19.52
N VAL A 497 9.05 15.70 -20.24
CA VAL A 497 10.42 15.39 -19.76
C VAL A 497 10.79 16.22 -18.52
N ILE A 498 10.27 17.45 -18.41
CA ILE A 498 10.44 18.29 -17.21
C ILE A 498 9.72 17.68 -16.00
N ARG A 499 8.48 17.20 -16.15
CA ARG A 499 7.75 16.50 -15.08
C ARG A 499 8.48 15.24 -14.64
N GLN A 500 9.11 14.53 -15.58
CA GLN A 500 9.95 13.37 -15.28
C GLN A 500 11.17 13.75 -14.44
N LEU A 501 11.87 14.85 -14.80
CA LEU A 501 12.95 15.39 -13.98
C LEU A 501 12.47 15.73 -12.57
N GLN A 502 11.29 16.36 -12.43
CA GLN A 502 10.70 16.66 -11.12
C GLN A 502 10.47 15.39 -10.30
N ALA A 503 9.93 14.33 -10.93
CA ALA A 503 9.69 13.06 -10.28
C ALA A 503 11.01 12.40 -9.82
N ASN A 504 12.05 12.43 -10.66
CA ASN A 504 13.38 11.92 -10.30
C ASN A 504 13.99 12.69 -9.10
N ILE A 505 13.83 14.02 -9.06
CA ILE A 505 14.32 14.85 -7.95
C ILE A 505 13.60 14.51 -6.65
N LEU A 506 12.27 14.38 -6.69
CA LEU A 506 11.48 14.03 -5.50
C LEU A 506 11.85 12.64 -4.96
N LEU A 507 12.01 11.66 -5.86
CA LEU A 507 12.46 10.31 -5.48
C LEU A 507 13.86 10.32 -4.86
N LEU A 508 14.79 11.12 -5.42
CA LEU A 508 16.13 11.29 -4.86
C LEU A 508 16.08 11.91 -3.47
N GLU A 509 15.26 12.94 -3.27
CA GLU A 509 15.04 13.54 -1.97
C GLU A 509 14.50 12.55 -0.95
N GLU A 510 13.42 11.84 -1.26
CA GLU A 510 12.83 10.83 -0.36
C GLU A 510 13.86 9.74 0.01
N SER A 511 14.64 9.28 -0.96
CA SER A 511 15.71 8.28 -0.74
C SER A 511 16.83 8.81 0.17
N VAL A 512 17.24 10.06 -0.02
CA VAL A 512 18.29 10.69 0.80
C VAL A 512 17.79 10.92 2.22
N GLU A 513 16.55 11.37 2.40
CA GLU A 513 15.94 11.51 3.72
C GLU A 513 15.85 10.16 4.44
N GLU A 514 15.49 9.08 3.74
CA GLU A 514 15.47 7.74 4.31
C GLU A 514 16.87 7.30 4.78
N LEU A 515 17.89 7.47 3.94
CA LEU A 515 19.27 7.08 4.27
C LEU A 515 19.88 7.90 5.40
N ILE A 516 19.52 9.19 5.51
CA ILE A 516 19.88 10.04 6.65
C ILE A 516 19.26 9.50 7.94
N ASN A 517 17.99 9.09 7.90
CA ASN A 517 17.28 8.58 9.09
C ASN A 517 17.85 7.25 9.63
N VAL A 518 18.61 6.51 8.82
CA VAL A 518 19.24 5.23 9.23
C VAL A 518 20.76 5.32 9.38
N ASP A 519 21.33 6.54 9.43
CA ASP A 519 22.78 6.80 9.54
C ASP A 519 23.62 6.02 8.50
N LYS A 520 23.08 5.83 7.29
CA LYS A 520 23.77 5.09 6.20
C LYS A 520 24.46 5.99 5.19
N LEU A 521 24.61 7.29 5.48
CA LEU A 521 25.05 8.25 4.48
C LEU A 521 26.06 9.27 5.04
N ASP A 522 27.34 9.04 4.74
CA ASP A 522 28.48 9.83 5.24
C ASP A 522 28.55 11.27 4.67
N ASP A 523 28.01 11.51 3.45
CA ASP A 523 28.05 12.81 2.75
C ASP A 523 26.65 13.33 2.39
N SER A 524 25.80 13.51 3.40
CA SER A 524 24.43 13.99 3.22
C SER A 524 24.37 15.44 2.74
N GLN A 525 25.33 16.29 3.12
CA GLN A 525 25.33 17.70 2.74
C GLN A 525 25.55 17.90 1.23
N SER A 526 26.46 17.16 0.60
CA SER A 526 26.70 17.28 -0.85
C SER A 526 25.48 16.82 -1.65
N LEU A 527 24.80 15.75 -1.21
CA LEU A 527 23.56 15.29 -1.86
C LEU A 527 22.41 16.29 -1.71
N LEU A 528 22.23 16.89 -0.54
CA LEU A 528 21.21 17.93 -0.34
C LEU A 528 21.51 19.17 -1.18
N ALA A 529 22.78 19.57 -1.33
CA ALA A 529 23.20 20.65 -2.21
C ALA A 529 22.92 20.32 -3.69
N PHE A 530 23.19 19.07 -4.10
CA PHE A 530 22.87 18.57 -5.45
C PHE A 530 21.35 18.58 -5.72
N ILE A 531 20.53 18.12 -4.78
CA ILE A 531 19.05 18.15 -4.89
C ILE A 531 18.57 19.59 -5.08
N LYS A 532 19.12 20.55 -4.31
CA LYS A 532 18.80 21.97 -4.48
C LYS A 532 19.16 22.48 -5.88
N LEU A 533 20.37 22.20 -6.36
CA LEU A 533 20.80 22.56 -7.71
C LEU A 533 19.87 21.94 -8.76
N ALA A 534 19.43 20.70 -8.56
CA ALA A 534 18.53 20.02 -9.46
C ALA A 534 17.14 20.68 -9.51
N ARG A 535 16.61 21.14 -8.37
CA ARG A 535 15.38 21.95 -8.33
C ARG A 535 15.52 23.27 -9.06
N ASP A 536 16.63 23.97 -8.85
CA ASP A 536 16.89 25.26 -9.51
C ASP A 536 16.96 25.09 -11.03
N ILE A 537 17.63 24.02 -11.50
CA ILE A 537 17.69 23.67 -12.92
C ILE A 537 16.31 23.29 -13.46
N HIS A 538 15.56 22.44 -12.75
CA HIS A 538 14.18 22.09 -13.12
C HIS A 538 13.30 23.34 -13.27
N ALA A 539 13.33 24.25 -12.29
CA ALA A 539 12.56 25.49 -12.32
C ALA A 539 12.97 26.39 -13.50
N LYS A 540 14.28 26.51 -13.76
CA LYS A 540 14.80 27.29 -14.90
C LYS A 540 14.30 26.74 -16.24
N TYR A 541 14.35 25.43 -16.45
CA TYR A 541 13.88 24.82 -17.71
C TYR A 541 12.36 24.88 -17.84
N THR A 542 11.61 24.68 -16.75
CA THR A 542 10.16 24.90 -16.72
C THR A 542 9.81 26.28 -17.23
N GLN A 543 10.47 27.32 -16.69
CA GLN A 543 10.23 28.70 -17.12
C GLN A 543 10.67 28.95 -18.57
N LYS A 544 11.82 28.41 -18.99
CA LYS A 544 12.32 28.55 -20.37
C LYS A 544 11.32 28.00 -21.38
N VAL A 545 10.76 26.81 -21.12
CA VAL A 545 9.81 26.14 -22.02
C VAL A 545 8.46 26.84 -22.04
N GLU A 546 7.95 27.28 -20.90
CA GLU A 546 6.72 28.07 -20.87
C GLU A 546 6.86 29.41 -21.60
N ASN A 547 8.00 30.10 -21.44
CA ASN A 547 8.27 31.34 -22.16
C ASN A 547 8.35 31.12 -23.67
N HIS A 548 9.07 30.08 -24.10
CA HIS A 548 9.21 29.73 -25.51
C HIS A 548 7.87 29.34 -26.14
N LYS A 549 7.07 28.54 -25.44
CA LYS A 549 5.70 28.21 -25.83
C LYS A 549 4.86 29.48 -26.07
N LEU A 550 4.90 30.41 -25.12
CA LEU A 550 4.15 31.67 -25.21
C LEU A 550 4.61 32.51 -26.42
N GLU A 551 5.93 32.64 -26.61
CA GLU A 551 6.53 33.38 -27.72
C GLU A 551 6.11 32.83 -29.09
N VAL A 552 6.18 31.50 -29.26
CA VAL A 552 5.80 30.85 -30.52
C VAL A 552 4.30 30.97 -30.78
N ILE A 553 3.47 30.76 -29.76
CA ILE A 553 2.02 30.92 -29.87
C ILE A 553 1.65 32.37 -30.22
N GLU A 554 2.29 33.37 -29.61
CA GLU A 554 2.08 34.78 -29.93
C GLU A 554 2.50 35.11 -31.38
N ASN A 555 3.62 34.56 -31.84
CA ASN A 555 4.10 34.73 -33.21
C ASN A 555 3.17 34.04 -34.24
N LEU A 556 2.58 32.90 -33.90
CA LEU A 556 1.54 32.23 -34.70
C LEU A 556 0.28 33.10 -34.78
N ASP A 557 -0.23 33.56 -33.63
CA ASP A 557 -1.49 34.31 -33.55
C ASP A 557 -1.40 35.71 -34.16
N SER A 558 -0.21 36.33 -34.13
CA SER A 558 0.05 37.63 -34.76
C SER A 558 0.35 37.54 -36.26
N GLY A 559 0.40 36.34 -36.85
CA GLY A 559 0.66 36.13 -38.28
C GLY A 559 2.11 36.36 -38.70
N LYS A 560 3.04 36.55 -37.75
CA LYS A 560 4.48 36.76 -38.05
C LYS A 560 5.14 35.55 -38.71
N MET A 561 4.56 34.36 -38.56
CA MET A 561 5.04 33.12 -39.16
C MET A 561 4.44 32.84 -40.55
N TYR A 562 3.64 33.74 -41.12
CA TYR A 562 2.97 33.50 -42.41
C TYR A 562 3.94 33.33 -43.59
N ASP A 563 5.09 34.01 -43.52
CA ASP A 563 6.13 33.97 -44.55
C ASP A 563 7.21 32.90 -44.28
N TRP A 564 7.06 32.10 -43.22
CA TRP A 564 8.04 31.05 -42.90
C TRP A 564 8.13 30.01 -44.00
N ILE A 565 9.36 29.63 -44.33
CA ILE A 565 9.66 28.52 -45.21
C ILE A 565 9.88 27.24 -44.41
N GLU A 566 9.93 26.10 -45.09
CA GLU A 566 10.14 24.78 -44.46
C GLU A 566 11.39 24.74 -43.54
N ALA A 567 12.43 25.50 -43.88
CA ALA A 567 13.64 25.60 -43.07
C ALA A 567 13.41 26.30 -41.71
N ASP A 568 12.53 27.31 -41.65
CA ASP A 568 12.24 28.03 -40.41
C ASP A 568 11.47 27.14 -39.44
N PHE A 569 10.44 26.45 -39.96
CA PHE A 569 9.69 25.44 -39.18
C PHE A 569 10.61 24.33 -38.68
N LYS A 570 11.55 23.87 -39.52
CA LYS A 570 12.53 22.86 -39.12
C LYS A 570 13.44 23.36 -38.00
N GLN A 571 13.94 24.59 -38.07
CA GLN A 571 14.79 25.16 -37.02
C GLN A 571 14.06 25.22 -35.68
N GLU A 572 12.80 25.66 -35.67
CA GLU A 572 11.97 25.74 -34.46
C GLU A 572 11.74 24.36 -33.82
N TYR A 573 11.57 23.34 -34.67
CA TYR A 573 11.50 21.95 -34.26
C TYR A 573 12.82 21.41 -33.70
N ASP A 574 13.94 21.73 -34.34
CA ASP A 574 15.28 21.34 -33.89
C ASP A 574 15.63 21.99 -32.54
N ASP A 575 15.23 23.26 -32.33
CA ASP A 575 15.42 23.99 -31.07
C ASP A 575 14.58 23.37 -29.94
N THR A 576 13.33 23.01 -30.22
CA THR A 576 12.45 22.30 -29.25
C THR A 576 13.03 20.94 -28.89
N HIS A 577 13.51 20.18 -29.89
CA HIS A 577 14.18 18.90 -29.68
C HIS A 577 15.45 19.04 -28.83
N GLN A 578 16.29 20.03 -29.12
CA GLN A 578 17.51 20.28 -28.34
C GLN A 578 17.16 20.62 -26.89
N GLY A 579 16.06 21.36 -26.66
CA GLY A 579 15.50 21.61 -25.34
C GLY A 579 15.16 20.32 -24.58
N ILE A 580 14.52 19.35 -25.25
CA ILE A 580 14.26 18.01 -24.68
C ILE A 580 15.56 17.33 -24.28
N MET A 581 16.54 17.29 -25.19
CA MET A 581 17.83 16.62 -24.99
C MET A 581 18.63 17.23 -23.84
N ASP A 582 18.55 18.55 -23.64
CA ASP A 582 19.22 19.26 -22.55
C ASP A 582 18.61 18.90 -21.18
N VAL A 583 17.28 18.87 -21.06
CA VAL A 583 16.57 18.49 -19.82
C VAL A 583 16.83 17.02 -19.50
N ASP A 584 16.71 16.16 -20.50
CA ASP A 584 16.95 14.71 -20.35
C ASP A 584 18.39 14.40 -19.95
N ARG A 585 19.39 15.13 -20.48
CA ARG A 585 20.79 15.02 -20.04
C ARG A 585 20.93 15.30 -18.55
N PHE A 586 20.23 16.31 -18.04
CA PHE A 586 20.24 16.61 -16.61
C PHE A 586 19.46 15.58 -15.78
N ALA A 587 18.31 15.12 -16.27
CA ALA A 587 17.54 14.04 -15.64
C ALA A 587 18.38 12.78 -15.42
N ARG A 588 19.24 12.41 -16.39
CA ARG A 588 20.20 11.31 -16.26
C ARG A 588 21.25 11.53 -15.18
N VAL A 589 21.72 12.76 -14.97
CA VAL A 589 22.65 13.06 -13.87
C VAL A 589 21.97 12.78 -12.54
N VAL A 590 20.72 13.28 -12.36
CA VAL A 590 19.92 13.02 -11.15
C VAL A 590 19.72 11.52 -10.93
N GLN A 591 19.37 10.78 -11.99
CA GLN A 591 19.21 9.32 -11.92
C GLN A 591 20.52 8.58 -11.62
N THR A 592 21.65 9.02 -12.17
CA THR A 592 22.96 8.37 -11.92
C THR A 592 23.37 8.54 -10.46
N VAL A 593 23.20 9.75 -9.92
CA VAL A 593 23.40 10.02 -8.48
C VAL A 593 22.48 9.12 -7.65
N TRP A 594 21.20 9.04 -8.04
CA TRP A 594 20.23 8.18 -7.37
C TRP A 594 20.63 6.69 -7.41
N LYS A 595 20.98 6.14 -8.59
CA LYS A 595 21.44 4.74 -8.76
C LYS A 595 22.68 4.45 -7.89
N GLY A 596 23.54 5.43 -7.69
CA GLY A 596 24.71 5.33 -6.82
C GLY A 596 24.39 5.17 -5.33
N ILE A 597 23.30 5.79 -4.86
CA ILE A 597 22.89 5.73 -3.45
C ILE A 597 21.85 4.64 -3.19
N SER A 598 21.08 4.24 -4.19
CA SER A 598 19.94 3.33 -4.02
C SER A 598 20.32 1.95 -3.49
N ARG A 599 21.53 1.48 -3.81
CA ARG A 599 22.11 0.24 -3.26
C ARG A 599 22.21 0.21 -1.72
N PHE A 600 22.10 1.36 -1.06
CA PHE A 600 22.14 1.45 0.41
C PHE A 600 20.75 1.44 1.05
N ILE A 601 19.69 1.61 0.25
CA ILE A 601 18.30 1.61 0.71
C ILE A 601 17.96 0.18 1.14
N PRO A 602 17.49 -0.03 2.38
CA PRO A 602 17.05 -1.35 2.82
C PRO A 602 15.82 -1.77 2.00
N LEU A 603 15.99 -2.73 1.09
CA LEU A 603 14.86 -3.32 0.35
C LEU A 603 14.02 -4.20 1.27
N ALA A 604 12.73 -4.35 0.92
CA ALA A 604 11.86 -5.37 1.49
C ALA A 604 12.53 -6.76 1.35
N THR A 605 12.90 -7.39 2.46
CA THR A 605 13.38 -8.79 2.50
C THR A 605 12.23 -9.75 2.76
#